data_AF-B5VT96-F1
#
_entry.id   AF-B5VT96-F1
#
_cell.length_a   1.000
_cell.length_b   1.000
_cell.length_c   1.000
_cell.angle_alpha   90.00
_cell.angle_beta   90.00
_cell.angle_gamma   90.00
#
_symmetry.space_group_name_H-M   'P 1'
#
loop_
_entity.id
_entity.type
_entity.pdbx_description
1 polymer ?
#
loop_
_entity_poly.entity_id
_entity_poly.type
_entity_poly.pdbx_seq_one_letter_code
_entity_poly.pdbx_strand_id
1 'polypeptide(L)'
;MAILTPVTRISAFIIRKTIVLSHPTHDGDDLNNDLIGIDIPLTIGLPDDIKETNYNPKFGKTQTFLDCTVFYTEVGGGSSNKKRNFLYPVNVERYTYLPSPSYFRPINRSNITSPDQKFLISYSIENPCVSMNNDTLKLSISIRLNPFPNNATTPSSNDFDVSTPTLFSTKKKFKSKLKLKSITTQILEYLEILKNQSEFSSTQTTNILQTSVRQVDQVISMNSMIFQFNLKIFTKDKILQSFRSSESSCPETKLLINKIDDIPLQYHSSITTIGQHFNVSHYLSIRFKFNKSLKNFEINHPLIISFWSVSQLPLIENLILQERQTAKFAKKFYKNFGRIKNTSNNNNSSNCLEYPSLPPIIYNFNDPETNNRFNILYSQKDPSRTDPSKLRRVPVIQ
;
A
#
# COMPACT_ATOMS: atom_id res chain seq x y z
N MET A 1 -26.15 -19.55 8.02
CA MET A 1 -26.06 -19.22 6.58
C MET A 1 -24.64 -18.71 6.33
N ALA A 2 -23.72 -19.62 6.00
CA ALA A 2 -22.30 -19.33 5.85
C ALA A 2 -22.06 -18.71 4.47
N ILE A 3 -21.72 -17.43 4.43
CA ILE A 3 -21.28 -16.77 3.20
C ILE A 3 -19.81 -17.15 3.03
N LEU A 4 -19.58 -18.19 2.23
CA LEU A 4 -18.27 -18.49 1.64
C LEU A 4 -17.88 -17.31 0.73
N THR A 5 -17.15 -16.34 1.28
CA THR A 5 -16.42 -15.37 0.45
C THR A 5 -15.25 -16.11 -0.21
N PRO A 6 -15.14 -16.11 -1.55
CA PRO A 6 -13.97 -16.68 -2.21
C PRO A 6 -12.74 -15.87 -1.82
N VAL A 7 -11.75 -16.53 -1.22
CA VAL A 7 -10.42 -15.94 -0.99
C VAL A 7 -9.74 -15.82 -2.35
N THR A 8 -9.93 -14.68 -3.00
CA THR A 8 -9.27 -14.37 -4.27
C THR A 8 -7.78 -14.17 -3.99
N ARG A 9 -6.96 -15.20 -4.20
CA ARG A 9 -5.51 -15.07 -4.25
C ARG A 9 -5.15 -14.30 -5.51
N ILE A 10 -5.08 -12.98 -5.40
CA ILE A 10 -4.60 -12.14 -6.49
C ILE A 10 -3.07 -12.21 -6.44
N SER A 11 -2.51 -13.16 -7.21
CA SER A 11 -1.11 -13.26 -7.64
C SER A 11 -0.02 -13.50 -6.57
N ALA A 12 1.03 -14.25 -6.95
CA ALA A 12 2.20 -14.54 -6.14
C ALA A 12 3.46 -14.15 -6.92
N PHE A 13 4.33 -13.35 -6.30
CA PHE A 13 5.66 -13.04 -6.81
C PHE A 13 6.68 -13.94 -6.09
N ILE A 14 7.54 -14.64 -6.84
CA ILE A 14 8.49 -15.62 -6.29
C ILE A 14 9.92 -15.18 -6.65
N ILE A 15 10.71 -14.84 -5.63
CA ILE A 15 12.16 -14.73 -5.75
C ILE A 15 12.76 -16.04 -5.26
N ARG A 16 13.62 -16.65 -6.07
CA ARG A 16 14.27 -17.91 -5.73
C ARG A 16 15.78 -17.73 -5.67
N LYS A 17 16.36 -18.02 -4.51
CA LYS A 17 17.81 -18.09 -4.33
C LYS A 17 18.20 -19.51 -3.94
N THR A 18 19.13 -20.10 -4.68
CA THR A 18 19.63 -21.45 -4.42
C THR A 18 21.02 -21.35 -3.81
N ILE A 19 21.23 -22.03 -2.70
CA ILE A 19 22.54 -22.15 -2.04
C ILE A 19 22.82 -23.63 -1.90
N VAL A 20 23.97 -24.05 -2.42
CA VAL A 20 24.44 -25.44 -2.36
C VAL A 20 25.59 -25.48 -1.36
N LEU A 21 25.48 -26.36 -0.38
CA LEU A 21 26.52 -26.63 0.60
C LEU A 21 26.95 -28.08 0.43
N SER A 22 28.24 -28.29 0.20
CA SER A 22 28.86 -29.61 0.16
C SER A 22 29.79 -29.72 1.37
N HIS A 23 29.70 -30.83 2.11
CA HIS A 23 30.72 -31.13 3.10
C HIS A 23 32.03 -31.48 2.35
N PRO A 24 33.17 -30.83 2.65
CA PRO A 24 34.44 -31.29 2.11
C PRO A 24 34.70 -32.71 2.62
N THR A 25 34.85 -33.66 1.70
CA THR A 25 35.38 -34.98 2.00
C THR A 25 36.85 -34.81 2.36
N HIS A 26 37.15 -34.62 3.64
CA HIS A 26 38.49 -34.83 4.14
C HIS A 26 38.71 -36.35 4.20
N ASP A 27 39.50 -36.86 3.27
CA ASP A 27 40.12 -38.19 3.40
C ASP A 27 41.13 -38.10 4.56
N GLY A 28 40.68 -38.40 5.78
CA GLY A 28 41.52 -38.44 6.97
C GLY A 28 40.69 -38.63 8.24
N ASP A 29 41.18 -39.51 9.12
CA ASP A 29 40.60 -39.96 10.41
C ASP A 29 40.38 -38.85 11.47
N ASP A 30 39.92 -37.65 11.10
CA ASP A 30 39.49 -36.63 12.06
C ASP A 30 38.06 -36.94 12.53
N LEU A 31 37.96 -37.93 13.42
CA LEU A 31 36.83 -38.10 14.31
C LEU A 31 36.57 -36.79 15.07
N ASN A 32 35.42 -36.16 14.81
CA ASN A 32 34.64 -35.25 15.69
C ASN A 32 34.24 -33.87 15.15
N ASN A 33 34.33 -33.54 13.85
CA ASN A 33 33.72 -32.29 13.37
C ASN A 33 32.22 -32.46 13.04
N ASP A 34 31.45 -32.91 14.03
CA ASP A 34 30.00 -33.01 13.90
C ASP A 34 29.39 -31.61 13.69
N LEU A 35 28.53 -31.48 12.69
CA LEU A 35 27.86 -30.22 12.39
C LEU A 35 26.71 -29.98 13.38
N ILE A 36 26.77 -28.89 14.15
CA ILE A 36 25.68 -28.47 15.04
C ILE A 36 24.64 -27.62 14.30
N GLY A 37 25.09 -26.73 13.42
CA GLY A 37 24.21 -25.79 12.74
C GLY A 37 24.91 -24.97 11.67
N ILE A 38 24.12 -24.31 10.83
CA ILE A 38 24.60 -23.42 9.78
C ILE A 38 23.74 -22.17 9.79
N ASP A 39 24.37 -21.00 9.90
CA ASP A 39 23.74 -19.73 9.60
C ASP A 39 24.07 -19.35 8.16
N ILE A 40 23.03 -19.13 7.36
CA ILE A 40 23.18 -18.70 5.97
C ILE A 40 22.79 -17.22 5.89
N PRO A 41 23.75 -16.29 5.78
CA PRO A 41 23.45 -14.88 5.62
C PRO A 41 22.80 -14.62 4.25
N LEU A 42 21.59 -14.07 4.27
CA LEU A 42 20.80 -13.81 3.08
C LEU A 42 20.57 -12.30 2.91
N THR A 43 20.75 -11.83 1.69
CA THR A 43 20.28 -10.51 1.26
C THR A 43 19.42 -10.72 0.02
N ILE A 44 18.22 -10.16 0.09
CA ILE A 44 17.17 -10.31 -0.92
C ILE A 44 16.88 -8.91 -1.46
N GLY A 45 16.94 -8.75 -2.78
CA GLY A 45 16.43 -7.55 -3.42
C GLY A 45 14.91 -7.56 -3.36
N LEU A 46 14.29 -6.54 -2.79
CA LEU A 46 12.85 -6.36 -2.89
C LEU A 46 12.53 -5.83 -4.29
N PRO A 47 11.52 -6.38 -4.97
CA PRO A 47 11.12 -5.88 -6.27
C PRO A 47 10.38 -4.55 -6.09
N ASP A 48 10.54 -3.61 -7.03
CA ASP A 48 9.98 -2.26 -6.91
C ASP A 48 8.44 -2.25 -6.81
N ASP A 49 7.79 -3.27 -7.37
CA ASP A 49 6.35 -3.46 -7.42
C ASP A 49 5.80 -4.31 -6.26
N ILE A 50 6.63 -4.67 -5.26
CA ILE A 50 6.15 -5.36 -4.05
C ILE A 50 5.04 -4.55 -3.40
N LYS A 51 3.91 -5.19 -3.09
CA LYS A 51 2.80 -4.52 -2.44
C LYS A 51 2.97 -4.52 -0.92
N GLU A 52 2.51 -3.44 -0.30
CA GLU A 52 2.38 -3.35 1.13
C GLU A 52 1.43 -4.41 1.70
N THR A 53 1.73 -4.89 2.90
CA THR A 53 0.84 -5.77 3.64
C THR A 53 -0.42 -5.01 3.99
N ASN A 54 -1.57 -5.52 3.53
CA ASN A 54 -2.86 -4.87 3.75
C ASN A 54 -3.98 -5.90 3.76
N TYR A 55 -5.00 -5.65 4.57
CA TYR A 55 -6.27 -6.34 4.55
C TYR A 55 -7.38 -5.31 4.28
N ASN A 56 -7.97 -5.41 3.10
CA ASN A 56 -9.14 -4.63 2.71
C ASN A 56 -10.40 -5.52 2.87
N PRO A 57 -11.33 -5.17 3.76
CA PRO A 57 -12.54 -5.98 3.99
C PRO A 57 -13.38 -6.23 2.74
N LYS A 58 -13.29 -5.36 1.73
CA LYS A 58 -14.06 -5.47 0.49
C LYS A 58 -13.32 -6.22 -0.61
N PHE A 59 -12.01 -6.00 -0.73
CA PHE A 59 -11.21 -6.47 -1.87
C PHE A 59 -10.26 -7.62 -1.56
N GLY A 60 -10.12 -8.00 -0.29
CA GLY A 60 -9.24 -9.08 0.15
C GLY A 60 -7.92 -8.56 0.67
N LYS A 61 -6.86 -9.36 0.52
CA LYS A 61 -5.63 -9.18 1.29
C LYS A 61 -4.37 -9.34 0.48
N THR A 62 -3.31 -8.69 0.97
CA THR A 62 -1.96 -8.76 0.42
C THR A 62 -1.01 -9.21 1.51
N GLN A 63 -0.28 -10.29 1.23
CA GLN A 63 0.67 -10.90 2.15
C GLN A 63 1.95 -11.23 1.41
N THR A 64 3.06 -11.09 2.11
CA THR A 64 4.37 -11.52 1.62
C THR A 64 4.85 -12.64 2.53
N PHE A 65 5.40 -13.68 1.93
CA PHE A 65 5.97 -14.80 2.66
C PHE A 65 7.42 -15.00 2.22
N LEU A 66 8.29 -15.28 3.19
CA LEU A 66 9.59 -15.87 2.95
C LEU A 66 9.40 -17.39 2.89
N ASP A 67 9.56 -17.97 1.71
CA ASP A 67 9.57 -19.43 1.50
C ASP A 67 11.01 -19.91 1.37
N CYS A 68 11.44 -20.73 2.33
CA CYS A 68 12.74 -21.40 2.31
C CYS A 68 12.52 -22.90 2.18
N THR A 69 12.95 -23.48 1.05
CA THR A 69 12.94 -24.93 0.85
C THR A 69 14.36 -25.47 0.92
N VAL A 70 14.60 -26.37 1.88
CA VAL A 70 15.87 -27.08 2.08
C VAL A 70 15.76 -28.46 1.46
N PHE A 71 16.72 -28.80 0.59
CA PHE A 71 16.85 -30.11 -0.03
C PHE A 71 18.05 -30.81 0.60
N TYR A 72 17.83 -32.04 1.10
CA TYR A 72 18.89 -32.89 1.62
C TYR A 72 19.23 -33.93 0.56
N THR A 73 20.51 -34.02 0.19
CA THR A 73 21.05 -35.04 -0.71
C THR A 73 21.94 -35.97 0.10
N GLU A 74 21.64 -37.28 0.09
CA GLU A 74 22.49 -38.28 0.71
C GLU A 74 23.77 -38.47 -0.12
N VAL A 75 24.92 -38.53 0.56
CA VAL A 75 26.22 -38.83 -0.06
C VAL A 75 26.19 -40.31 -0.46
N GLY A 76 26.01 -40.60 -1.75
CA GLY A 76 25.91 -41.97 -2.26
C GLY A 76 24.89 -42.22 -3.38
N GLY A 77 24.20 -41.19 -3.89
CA GLY A 77 23.37 -41.30 -5.11
C GLY A 77 22.02 -42.01 -4.93
N GLY A 78 21.63 -42.35 -3.70
CA GLY A 78 20.30 -42.89 -3.39
C GLY A 78 19.21 -41.81 -3.52
N SER A 79 18.21 -42.07 -4.35
CA SER A 79 17.09 -41.16 -4.67
C SER A 79 16.11 -41.00 -3.49
N SER A 80 16.56 -40.37 -2.40
CA SER A 80 15.65 -39.86 -1.36
C SER A 80 15.97 -38.39 -1.08
N ASN A 81 15.44 -37.52 -1.95
CA ASN A 81 15.49 -36.07 -1.74
C ASN A 81 14.53 -35.71 -0.60
N LYS A 82 14.98 -35.86 0.64
CA LYS A 82 14.25 -35.32 1.79
C LYS A 82 14.18 -33.80 1.58
N LYS A 83 12.98 -33.24 1.69
CA LYS A 83 12.75 -31.79 1.59
C LYS A 83 12.09 -31.27 2.85
N ARG A 84 12.48 -30.08 3.29
CA ARG A 84 11.77 -29.33 4.32
C ARG A 84 11.45 -27.94 3.77
N ASN A 85 10.23 -27.47 4.00
CA ASN A 85 9.80 -26.13 3.63
C ASN A 85 9.51 -25.34 4.90
N PHE A 86 10.02 -24.12 4.96
CA PHE A 86 9.75 -23.12 5.98
C PHE A 86 9.08 -21.92 5.31
N LEU A 87 7.86 -21.62 5.75
CA LEU A 87 7.10 -20.48 5.27
C LEU A 87 6.91 -19.49 6.41
N TYR A 88 7.41 -18.26 6.26
CA TYR A 88 7.31 -17.23 7.29
C TYR A 88 6.65 -15.96 6.74
N PRO A 89 5.57 -15.45 7.36
CA PRO A 89 4.93 -14.21 6.92
C PRO A 89 5.82 -13.00 7.22
N VAL A 90 5.99 -12.12 6.23
CA VAL A 90 6.76 -10.88 6.33
C VAL A 90 5.82 -9.71 6.04
N ASN A 91 5.82 -8.72 6.95
CA ASN A 91 5.09 -7.49 6.72
C ASN A 91 5.91 -6.57 5.82
N VAL A 92 5.27 -5.99 4.83
CA VAL A 92 5.86 -5.02 3.90
C VAL A 92 5.19 -3.68 4.12
N GLU A 93 5.99 -2.67 4.43
CA GLU A 93 5.52 -1.31 4.62
C GLU A 93 6.11 -0.41 3.53
N ARG A 94 5.27 0.43 2.92
CA ARG A 94 5.70 1.36 1.89
C ARG A 94 5.48 2.80 2.34
N TYR A 95 6.46 3.64 2.03
CA TYR A 95 6.47 5.06 2.35
C TYR A 95 6.17 5.94 1.13
N THR A 96 5.47 5.40 0.12
CA THR A 96 5.17 6.09 -1.15
C THR A 96 4.29 7.32 -0.94
N TYR A 97 3.27 7.21 -0.09
CA TYR A 97 2.29 8.26 0.16
C TYR A 97 2.44 8.76 1.59
N LEU A 98 3.03 9.93 1.76
CA LEU A 98 3.15 10.61 3.05
C LEU A 98 2.26 11.87 3.00
N PRO A 99 1.29 12.06 3.91
CA PRO A 99 0.39 13.21 3.89
C PRO A 99 1.08 14.51 4.35
N SER A 100 2.14 14.90 3.66
CA SER A 100 2.89 16.13 3.88
C SER A 100 2.56 17.14 2.79
N PRO A 101 2.30 18.41 3.14
CA PRO A 101 2.13 19.49 2.15
C PRO A 101 3.33 19.67 1.21
N SER A 102 4.53 19.26 1.65
CA SER A 102 5.75 19.29 0.83
C SER A 102 5.69 18.33 -0.36
N TYR A 103 5.02 17.18 -0.19
CA TYR A 103 4.85 16.17 -1.23
C TYR A 103 3.52 16.33 -1.97
N PHE A 104 2.48 16.80 -1.27
CA PHE A 104 1.11 16.92 -1.78
C PHE A 104 0.60 18.34 -1.59
N ARG A 105 0.87 19.19 -2.59
CA ARG A 105 0.43 20.59 -2.58
C ARG A 105 -1.08 20.72 -2.73
N PRO A 106 -1.71 21.76 -2.13
CA PRO A 106 -3.12 22.05 -2.34
C PRO A 106 -3.49 22.12 -3.82
N ILE A 107 -4.66 21.58 -4.17
CA ILE A 107 -5.15 21.54 -5.55
C ILE A 107 -6.15 22.66 -5.72
N ASN A 108 -5.98 23.47 -6.76
CA ASN A 108 -6.95 24.46 -7.18
C ASN A 108 -7.32 24.20 -8.64
N ARG A 109 -8.60 23.93 -8.91
CA ARG A 109 -9.13 23.80 -10.26
C ARG A 109 -10.15 24.90 -10.49
N SER A 110 -9.87 25.76 -11.47
CA SER A 110 -10.72 26.89 -11.83
C SER A 110 -11.41 26.65 -13.18
N ASN A 111 -12.59 27.25 -13.35
CA ASN A 111 -13.29 27.34 -14.63
C ASN A 111 -13.57 25.99 -15.32
N ILE A 112 -13.90 24.95 -14.55
CA ILE A 112 -14.43 23.70 -15.10
C ILE A 112 -15.84 23.99 -15.61
N THR A 113 -16.03 23.78 -16.91
CA THR A 113 -17.30 24.02 -17.57
C THR A 113 -18.22 22.80 -17.42
N SER A 114 -19.49 23.02 -17.08
CA SER A 114 -20.49 21.93 -17.06
C SER A 114 -20.64 21.31 -18.46
N PRO A 115 -21.09 20.05 -18.59
CA PRO A 115 -21.26 19.41 -19.90
C PRO A 115 -22.19 20.17 -20.86
N ASP A 116 -23.15 20.92 -20.33
CA ASP A 116 -24.07 21.77 -21.10
C ASP A 116 -23.57 23.22 -21.25
N GLN A 117 -22.34 23.50 -20.81
CA GLN A 117 -21.63 24.78 -20.86
C GLN A 117 -22.28 25.96 -20.14
N LYS A 118 -23.27 25.71 -19.29
CA LYS A 118 -24.03 26.76 -18.59
C LYS A 118 -23.38 27.21 -17.28
N PHE A 119 -22.57 26.35 -16.66
CA PHE A 119 -21.98 26.62 -15.36
C PHE A 119 -20.46 26.58 -15.42
N LEU A 120 -19.84 27.49 -14.67
CA LEU A 120 -18.42 27.45 -14.34
C LEU A 120 -18.27 27.02 -12.89
N ILE A 121 -17.51 25.95 -12.69
CA ILE A 121 -17.23 25.36 -11.40
C ILE A 121 -15.75 25.55 -11.11
N SER A 122 -15.43 26.02 -9.92
CA SER A 122 -14.07 26.02 -9.39
C SER A 122 -14.08 25.23 -8.08
N TYR A 123 -13.09 24.41 -7.83
CA TYR A 123 -12.94 23.75 -6.54
C TYR A 123 -11.49 23.76 -6.07
N SER A 124 -11.32 23.76 -4.76
CA SER A 124 -10.02 23.61 -4.12
C SER A 124 -10.04 22.50 -3.08
N ILE A 125 -8.92 21.79 -2.98
CA ILE A 125 -8.68 20.76 -1.98
C ILE A 125 -7.40 21.16 -1.24
N GLU A 126 -7.51 21.44 0.07
CA GLU A 126 -6.36 21.88 0.87
C GLU A 126 -5.36 20.73 1.08
N ASN A 127 -5.87 19.52 1.34
CA ASN A 127 -5.10 18.32 1.66
C ASN A 127 -5.46 17.16 0.72
N PRO A 128 -4.81 17.03 -0.44
CA PRO A 128 -5.16 15.99 -1.42
C PRO A 128 -4.65 14.58 -1.07
N CYS A 129 -3.73 14.48 -0.11
CA CYS A 129 -3.33 13.23 0.53
C CYS A 129 -3.82 13.26 1.98
N VAL A 130 -4.67 12.29 2.32
CA VAL A 130 -5.34 12.19 3.62
C VAL A 130 -4.96 10.88 4.29
N SER A 131 -4.83 10.87 5.61
CA SER A 131 -4.56 9.62 6.32
C SER A 131 -5.82 8.75 6.47
N MET A 132 -5.61 7.44 6.54
CA MET A 132 -6.68 6.44 6.70
C MET A 132 -7.47 6.55 8.01
N ASN A 133 -6.96 7.31 8.99
CA ASN A 133 -7.41 7.29 10.38
C ASN A 133 -7.90 8.66 10.85
N ASN A 134 -9.17 8.98 10.54
CA ASN A 134 -9.86 10.20 11.00
C ASN A 134 -9.27 11.52 10.48
N ASP A 135 -8.69 11.50 9.29
CA ASP A 135 -8.31 12.75 8.64
C ASP A 135 -9.54 13.45 8.06
N THR A 136 -9.48 14.77 7.89
CA THR A 136 -10.58 15.54 7.31
C THR A 136 -10.15 16.12 5.98
N LEU A 137 -10.70 15.61 4.88
CA LEU A 137 -10.56 16.19 3.56
C LEU A 137 -11.33 17.51 3.50
N LYS A 138 -10.61 18.61 3.26
CA LYS A 138 -11.19 19.94 3.16
C LYS A 138 -11.37 20.34 1.71
N LEU A 139 -12.63 20.51 1.31
CA LEU A 139 -13.04 20.82 -0.06
C LEU A 139 -13.82 22.13 -0.08
N SER A 140 -13.41 23.07 -0.92
CA SER A 140 -14.21 24.25 -1.25
C SER A 140 -14.67 24.19 -2.69
N ILE A 141 -15.95 24.45 -2.93
CA ILE A 141 -16.56 24.48 -4.26
C ILE A 141 -17.16 25.86 -4.49
N SER A 142 -16.90 26.43 -5.64
CA SER A 142 -17.51 27.64 -6.16
C SER A 142 -18.24 27.33 -7.46
N ILE A 143 -19.49 27.75 -7.58
CA ILE A 143 -20.29 27.60 -8.80
C ILE A 143 -20.91 28.95 -9.19
N ARG A 144 -20.86 29.26 -10.49
CA ARG A 144 -21.51 30.44 -11.09
C ARG A 144 -22.00 30.14 -12.50
N LEU A 145 -22.85 31.00 -13.04
CA LEU A 145 -23.23 30.94 -14.46
C LEU A 145 -22.03 31.23 -15.37
N ASN A 146 -21.96 30.56 -16.52
CA ASN A 146 -20.98 30.85 -17.56
C ASN A 146 -21.43 32.10 -18.34
N PRO A 147 -20.66 33.21 -18.34
CA PRO A 147 -21.00 34.41 -19.10
C PRO A 147 -20.89 34.20 -20.62
N PHE A 148 -20.11 33.22 -21.08
CA PHE A 148 -19.88 32.95 -22.50
C PHE A 148 -20.18 31.47 -22.83
N PRO A 149 -21.46 31.06 -22.93
CA PRO A 149 -21.79 29.76 -23.51
C PRO A 149 -21.42 29.79 -25.00
N ASN A 150 -20.56 28.89 -25.47
CA ASN A 150 -20.09 28.86 -26.86
C ASN A 150 -21.24 28.50 -27.80
N ASN A 151 -21.97 29.53 -28.22
CA ASN A 151 -22.75 29.68 -29.44
C ASN A 151 -22.64 31.13 -29.97
N ALA A 152 -21.66 31.91 -29.49
CA ALA A 152 -21.25 33.13 -30.17
C ALA A 152 -20.20 32.73 -31.21
N THR A 153 -20.69 32.38 -32.40
CA THR A 153 -19.89 32.30 -33.62
C THR A 153 -18.97 33.51 -33.68
N THR A 154 -17.70 33.27 -34.00
CA THR A 154 -16.69 34.25 -34.41
C THR A 154 -17.29 35.58 -34.88
N PRO A 155 -16.97 36.73 -34.26
CA PRO A 155 -17.34 38.01 -34.84
C PRO A 155 -16.58 38.13 -36.17
N SER A 156 -17.30 38.10 -37.28
CA SER A 156 -16.77 38.60 -38.55
C SER A 156 -16.31 40.04 -38.31
N SER A 157 -15.09 40.35 -38.71
CA SER A 157 -14.30 41.53 -38.35
C SER A 157 -14.80 42.87 -38.93
N ASN A 158 -16.11 43.04 -39.18
CA ASN A 158 -16.64 44.21 -39.88
C ASN A 158 -17.86 44.88 -39.21
N ASP A 159 -18.08 44.73 -37.90
CA ASP A 159 -19.05 45.58 -37.19
C ASP A 159 -18.39 46.26 -35.99
N PHE A 160 -18.08 47.54 -36.19
CA PHE A 160 -17.65 48.50 -35.17
C PHE A 160 -18.88 48.96 -34.37
N ASP A 161 -19.47 48.06 -33.58
CA ASP A 161 -20.44 48.43 -32.56
C ASP A 161 -20.20 47.62 -31.29
N VAL A 162 -19.50 48.26 -30.35
CA VAL A 162 -19.18 47.72 -29.02
C VAL A 162 -20.46 47.68 -28.21
N SER A 163 -21.29 46.67 -28.45
CA SER A 163 -22.33 46.26 -27.51
C SER A 163 -21.70 45.29 -26.52
N THR A 164 -21.49 45.75 -25.29
CA THR A 164 -21.25 44.87 -24.13
C THR A 164 -22.27 43.71 -24.19
N PRO A 165 -21.84 42.44 -24.17
CA PRO A 165 -22.75 41.32 -24.32
C PRO A 165 -23.59 41.22 -23.05
N THR A 166 -24.76 41.87 -23.05
CA THR A 166 -25.74 41.73 -22.00
C THR A 166 -26.44 40.39 -22.18
N LEU A 167 -26.42 39.58 -21.12
CA LEU A 167 -27.01 38.25 -20.98
C LEU A 167 -28.52 38.12 -21.26
N PHE A 168 -29.17 39.20 -21.72
CA PHE A 168 -30.59 39.25 -22.05
C PHE A 168 -30.89 39.20 -23.56
N SER A 169 -29.86 39.17 -24.42
CA SER A 169 -30.03 39.11 -25.89
C SER A 169 -30.55 37.75 -26.39
N THR A 170 -30.35 36.65 -25.65
CA THR A 170 -30.96 35.36 -26.01
C THR A 170 -32.43 35.33 -25.56
N LYS A 171 -33.31 35.93 -26.38
CA LYS A 171 -34.79 35.93 -26.28
C LYS A 171 -35.45 34.53 -26.34
N LYS A 172 -34.72 33.44 -26.08
CA LYS A 172 -35.29 32.12 -25.75
C LYS A 172 -35.28 31.92 -24.23
N LYS A 173 -36.25 32.58 -23.58
CA LYS A 173 -36.96 32.14 -22.36
C LYS A 173 -36.18 31.16 -21.45
N PHE A 174 -35.21 31.64 -20.66
CA PHE A 174 -34.92 30.99 -19.36
C PHE A 174 -36.06 31.32 -18.38
N LYS A 175 -37.27 30.81 -18.66
CA LYS A 175 -38.48 31.06 -17.85
C LYS A 175 -38.43 30.36 -16.48
N SER A 176 -37.58 29.34 -16.32
CA SER A 176 -37.39 28.65 -15.04
C SER A 176 -36.17 29.20 -14.31
N LYS A 177 -36.35 29.77 -13.11
CA LYS A 177 -35.23 30.08 -12.20
C LYS A 177 -34.34 28.84 -12.06
N LEU A 178 -33.09 28.90 -12.53
CA LEU A 178 -32.14 27.78 -12.46
C LEU A 178 -31.74 27.60 -10.99
N LYS A 179 -32.10 26.46 -10.41
CA LYS A 179 -31.90 26.20 -8.99
C LYS A 179 -30.96 25.02 -8.79
N LEU A 180 -29.90 25.23 -8.00
CA LEU A 180 -29.10 24.17 -7.43
C LEU A 180 -29.85 23.59 -6.25
N LYS A 181 -30.26 22.32 -6.34
CA LYS A 181 -31.00 21.64 -5.27
C LYS A 181 -30.05 21.10 -4.22
N SER A 182 -29.05 20.33 -4.65
CA SER A 182 -28.11 19.71 -3.73
C SER A 182 -26.76 19.50 -4.38
N ILE A 183 -25.74 19.47 -3.53
CA ILE A 183 -24.40 18.98 -3.86
C ILE A 183 -24.18 17.70 -3.05
N THR A 184 -23.86 16.62 -3.73
CA THR A 184 -23.52 15.33 -3.10
C THR A 184 -22.05 15.07 -3.33
N THR A 185 -21.29 14.85 -2.27
CA THR A 185 -19.89 14.44 -2.32
C THR A 185 -19.78 13.00 -1.84
N GLN A 186 -19.15 12.13 -2.63
CA GLN A 186 -18.93 10.72 -2.28
C GLN A 186 -17.45 10.40 -2.38
N ILE A 187 -16.95 9.64 -1.42
CA ILE A 187 -15.62 9.03 -1.51
C ILE A 187 -15.81 7.59 -1.94
N LEU A 188 -15.27 7.30 -3.11
CA LEU A 188 -15.40 6.05 -3.81
C LEU A 188 -14.05 5.34 -3.79
N GLU A 189 -14.11 4.03 -3.66
CA GLU A 189 -12.99 3.12 -3.68
C GLU A 189 -13.19 2.12 -4.83
N TYR A 190 -12.13 1.85 -5.59
CA TYR A 190 -12.13 0.99 -6.76
C TYR A 190 -10.98 0.00 -6.70
N LEU A 191 -11.28 -1.27 -6.95
CA LEU A 191 -10.27 -2.26 -7.32
C LEU A 191 -10.15 -2.32 -8.83
N GLU A 192 -8.95 -2.05 -9.34
CA GLU A 192 -8.59 -2.23 -10.74
C GLU A 192 -7.62 -3.41 -10.86
N ILE A 193 -7.98 -4.42 -11.66
CA ILE A 193 -7.13 -5.58 -11.92
C ILE A 193 -6.43 -5.35 -13.28
N LEU A 194 -5.11 -5.23 -13.25
CA LEU A 194 -4.31 -4.85 -14.42
C LEU A 194 -3.80 -6.06 -15.20
N LYS A 195 -3.51 -7.17 -14.51
CA LYS A 195 -2.99 -8.41 -15.10
C LYS A 195 -4.07 -9.49 -15.05
N ASN A 196 -4.21 -10.29 -16.12
CA ASN A 196 -5.26 -11.33 -16.29
C ASN A 196 -6.71 -10.79 -16.45
N GLN A 197 -6.89 -9.67 -17.17
CA GLN A 197 -8.22 -9.13 -17.50
C GLN A 197 -9.15 -10.11 -18.24
N SER A 198 -8.61 -11.14 -18.89
CA SER A 198 -9.38 -12.17 -19.60
C SER A 198 -10.00 -13.23 -18.68
N GLU A 199 -9.39 -13.48 -17.52
CA GLU A 199 -9.89 -14.47 -16.53
C GLU A 199 -10.83 -13.81 -15.51
N PHE A 200 -10.59 -12.53 -15.22
CA PHE A 200 -11.43 -11.73 -14.35
C PHE A 200 -12.26 -10.80 -15.21
N SER A 201 -13.53 -11.17 -15.45
CA SER A 201 -14.58 -10.27 -15.93
C SER A 201 -14.38 -8.89 -15.29
N SER A 202 -14.37 -7.84 -16.13
CA SER A 202 -14.12 -6.40 -15.91
C SER A 202 -14.99 -5.71 -14.85
N THR A 203 -15.29 -6.41 -13.78
CA THR A 203 -16.04 -5.95 -12.63
C THR A 203 -15.11 -5.07 -11.78
N GLN A 204 -14.99 -3.81 -12.21
CA GLN A 204 -14.59 -2.74 -11.31
C GLN A 204 -15.55 -2.80 -10.12
N THR A 205 -15.08 -3.37 -9.02
CA THR A 205 -15.87 -3.44 -7.79
C THR A 205 -15.75 -2.09 -7.13
N THR A 206 -16.86 -1.37 -7.10
CA THR A 206 -16.92 -0.04 -6.50
C THR A 206 -17.42 -0.18 -5.07
N ASN A 207 -16.81 0.57 -4.17
CA ASN A 207 -17.21 0.67 -2.79
C ASN A 207 -17.39 2.14 -2.42
N ILE A 208 -18.46 2.46 -1.72
CA ILE A 208 -18.73 3.83 -1.27
C ILE A 208 -18.29 3.92 0.19
N LEU A 209 -17.17 4.58 0.43
CA LEU A 209 -16.61 4.74 1.77
C LEU A 209 -17.39 5.77 2.59
N GLN A 210 -17.79 6.87 1.94
CA GLN A 210 -18.50 7.96 2.59
C GLN A 210 -19.38 8.72 1.60
N THR A 211 -20.50 9.24 2.07
CA THR A 211 -21.37 10.16 1.32
C THR A 211 -21.77 11.32 2.21
N SER A 212 -21.66 12.54 1.70
CA SER A 212 -22.17 13.76 2.32
C SER A 212 -23.07 14.48 1.32
N VAL A 213 -24.22 14.97 1.79
CA VAL A 213 -25.21 15.66 0.96
C VAL A 213 -25.52 16.99 1.60
N ARG A 214 -25.26 18.07 0.86
CA ARG A 214 -25.66 19.42 1.24
C ARG A 214 -26.87 19.82 0.41
N GLN A 215 -28.00 20.01 1.08
CA GLN A 215 -29.16 20.67 0.48
C GLN A 215 -28.87 22.16 0.38
N VAL A 216 -29.18 22.75 -0.77
CA VAL A 216 -28.89 24.15 -1.09
C VAL A 216 -30.18 24.87 -1.44
N ASP A 217 -30.93 24.37 -2.42
CA ASP A 217 -32.16 24.96 -2.96
C ASP A 217 -32.08 26.47 -3.31
N GLN A 218 -30.95 26.91 -3.85
CA GLN A 218 -30.70 28.31 -4.22
C GLN A 218 -30.71 28.56 -5.73
N VAL A 219 -31.13 29.75 -6.13
CA VAL A 219 -31.13 30.20 -7.54
C VAL A 219 -29.72 30.66 -7.91
N ILE A 220 -29.12 30.02 -8.92
CA ILE A 220 -27.76 30.35 -9.36
C ILE A 220 -27.79 31.69 -10.09
N SER A 221 -26.91 32.60 -9.68
CA SER A 221 -26.71 33.91 -10.29
C SER A 221 -25.34 34.02 -10.97
N MET A 222 -24.98 35.22 -11.42
CA MET A 222 -23.64 35.52 -11.96
C MET A 222 -22.56 35.51 -10.88
N ASN A 223 -22.95 35.79 -9.63
CA ASN A 223 -22.04 35.74 -8.50
C ASN A 223 -21.78 34.29 -8.11
N SER A 224 -20.56 34.01 -7.65
CA SER A 224 -20.20 32.68 -7.17
C SER A 224 -20.90 32.35 -5.86
N MET A 225 -21.52 31.17 -5.83
CA MET A 225 -21.91 30.51 -4.59
C MET A 225 -20.73 29.67 -4.10
N ILE A 226 -20.34 29.85 -2.84
CA ILE A 226 -19.20 29.15 -2.24
C ILE A 226 -19.72 28.16 -1.19
N PHE A 227 -19.22 26.92 -1.26
CA PHE A 227 -19.58 25.83 -0.38
C PHE A 227 -18.31 25.18 0.17
N GLN A 228 -18.19 25.09 1.48
CA GLN A 228 -17.13 24.36 2.16
C GLN A 228 -17.66 23.01 2.65
N PHE A 229 -16.83 21.98 2.51
CA PHE A 229 -17.08 20.60 2.92
C PHE A 229 -15.87 20.09 3.70
N ASN A 230 -16.14 19.50 4.86
CA ASN A 230 -15.17 18.82 5.70
C ASN A 230 -15.56 17.33 5.75
N LEU A 231 -14.91 16.50 4.95
CA LEU A 231 -15.25 15.09 4.79
C LEU A 231 -14.28 14.24 5.62
N LYS A 232 -14.79 13.60 6.68
CA LYS A 232 -13.96 12.76 7.56
C LYS A 232 -13.69 11.40 6.94
N ILE A 233 -12.43 11.10 6.68
CA ILE A 233 -11.96 9.85 6.08
C ILE A 233 -11.72 8.83 7.17
N PHE A 234 -12.41 7.69 7.04
CA PHE A 234 -12.24 6.54 7.91
C PHE A 234 -12.25 5.28 7.06
N THR A 235 -11.06 4.76 6.80
CA THR A 235 -10.90 3.54 5.99
C THR A 235 -10.36 2.36 6.79
N LYS A 236 -10.03 2.57 8.07
CA LYS A 236 -9.68 1.50 9.00
C LYS A 236 -10.91 0.69 9.41
N ASP A 237 -10.74 -0.63 9.56
CA ASP A 237 -11.81 -1.54 9.97
C ASP A 237 -12.51 -1.05 11.27
N LYS A 238 -13.84 -1.11 11.27
CA LYS A 238 -14.70 -0.73 12.39
C LYS A 238 -14.39 -1.52 13.66
N ILE A 239 -13.99 -2.78 13.53
CA ILE A 239 -13.61 -3.62 14.67
C ILE A 239 -12.39 -3.01 15.40
N LEU A 240 -11.47 -2.39 14.67
CA LEU A 240 -10.30 -1.72 15.23
C LEU A 240 -10.57 -0.33 15.81
N GLN A 241 -11.70 0.26 15.44
CA GLN A 241 -12.11 1.56 15.98
C GLN A 241 -12.53 1.43 17.45
N SER A 242 -13.17 0.30 17.85
CA SER A 242 -13.62 0.08 19.23
C SER A 242 -12.47 -0.21 20.22
N PHE A 243 -11.31 -0.65 19.73
CA PHE A 243 -10.14 -0.87 20.58
C PHE A 243 -9.38 0.42 20.90
N ARG A 244 -9.77 1.56 20.32
CA ARG A 244 -9.22 2.85 20.71
C ARG A 244 -10.08 3.43 21.82
N SER A 245 -9.65 3.20 23.06
CA SER A 245 -10.17 3.90 24.23
C SER A 245 -10.05 5.40 24.01
N SER A 246 -11.16 6.10 24.28
CA SER A 246 -11.17 7.53 24.59
C SER A 246 -9.95 7.91 25.45
N GLU A 247 -9.33 9.06 25.16
CA GLU A 247 -8.09 9.56 25.77
C GLU A 247 -8.21 9.93 27.26
N SER A 248 -8.96 9.18 28.09
CA SER A 248 -9.25 9.58 29.47
C SER A 248 -9.28 8.47 30.51
N SER A 249 -8.76 7.27 30.25
CA SER A 249 -8.56 6.29 31.33
C SER A 249 -7.29 5.47 31.16
N CYS A 250 -6.73 5.08 32.32
CA CYS A 250 -5.48 4.36 32.51
C CYS A 250 -5.30 3.22 31.48
N PRO A 251 -4.16 3.13 30.79
CA PRO A 251 -3.97 2.15 29.73
C PRO A 251 -3.92 0.73 30.32
N GLU A 252 -4.96 -0.07 30.04
CA GLU A 252 -4.93 -1.51 30.24
C GLU A 252 -4.14 -2.15 29.09
N THR A 253 -3.03 -2.80 29.41
CA THR A 253 -2.16 -3.48 28.43
C THR A 253 -2.87 -4.71 27.88
N LYS A 254 -3.64 -4.55 26.79
CA LYS A 254 -4.15 -5.69 26.02
C LYS A 254 -3.08 -6.14 25.03
N LEU A 255 -2.49 -7.29 25.30
CA LEU A 255 -1.57 -7.99 24.39
C LEU A 255 -2.32 -8.36 23.10
N LEU A 256 -2.27 -7.48 22.11
CA LEU A 256 -2.89 -7.69 20.79
C LEU A 256 -1.96 -8.55 19.93
N ILE A 257 -1.93 -9.87 20.16
CA ILE A 257 -1.50 -10.81 19.12
C ILE A 257 -2.75 -11.36 18.42
N ASN A 258 -3.63 -10.47 17.95
CA ASN A 258 -4.71 -10.89 17.07
C ASN A 258 -4.25 -10.64 15.63
N LYS A 259 -4.03 -11.74 14.92
CA LYS A 259 -3.91 -11.76 13.46
C LYS A 259 -5.22 -12.32 12.94
N ILE A 260 -5.82 -11.64 11.98
CA ILE A 260 -6.85 -12.26 11.15
C ILE A 260 -6.10 -12.64 9.88
N ASP A 261 -6.19 -13.91 9.50
CA ASP A 261 -5.67 -14.35 8.21
C ASP A 261 -4.14 -14.18 8.06
N ASP A 262 -3.39 -14.25 9.17
CA ASP A 262 -1.95 -13.97 9.29
C ASP A 262 -1.54 -12.50 9.09
N ILE A 263 -2.50 -11.58 9.00
CA ILE A 263 -2.23 -10.13 8.88
C ILE A 263 -2.46 -9.44 10.23
N PRO A 264 -1.46 -8.71 10.75
CA PRO A 264 -1.65 -7.88 11.93
C PRO A 264 -2.77 -6.86 11.74
N LEU A 265 -3.61 -6.72 12.77
CA LEU A 265 -4.77 -5.82 12.74
C LEU A 265 -4.45 -4.38 12.31
N GLN A 266 -3.24 -3.87 12.56
CA GLN A 266 -2.86 -2.52 12.13
C GLN A 266 -2.96 -2.30 10.62
N TYR A 267 -2.83 -3.36 9.81
CA TYR A 267 -2.94 -3.32 8.36
C TYR A 267 -4.36 -3.59 7.85
N HIS A 268 -5.38 -3.58 8.71
CA HIS A 268 -6.77 -3.75 8.30
C HIS A 268 -7.38 -2.41 7.92
N SER A 269 -7.15 -2.03 6.67
CA SER A 269 -7.52 -0.72 6.16
C SER A 269 -7.71 -0.69 4.65
N SER A 270 -8.41 0.34 4.19
CA SER A 270 -8.45 0.72 2.79
C SER A 270 -7.50 1.91 2.57
N ILE A 271 -6.47 1.69 1.74
CA ILE A 271 -5.42 2.65 1.41
C ILE A 271 -5.21 2.67 -0.10
N THR A 272 -4.74 3.80 -0.63
CA THR A 272 -4.42 3.89 -2.06
C THR A 272 -3.17 3.08 -2.34
N THR A 273 -3.27 2.09 -3.24
CA THR A 273 -2.14 1.23 -3.63
C THR A 273 -2.01 1.21 -5.15
N ILE A 274 -0.78 1.32 -5.66
CA ILE A 274 -0.48 1.21 -7.10
C ILE A 274 0.52 0.08 -7.31
N GLY A 275 0.38 -0.72 -8.36
CA GLY A 275 1.34 -1.78 -8.67
C GLY A 275 0.97 -2.54 -9.94
N GLN A 276 1.74 -3.57 -10.28
CA GLN A 276 1.63 -4.21 -11.59
C GLN A 276 0.38 -5.10 -11.74
N HIS A 277 -0.13 -5.67 -10.64
CA HIS A 277 -1.17 -6.70 -10.69
C HIS A 277 -2.56 -6.13 -10.42
N PHE A 278 -2.66 -5.25 -9.43
CA PHE A 278 -3.89 -4.54 -9.10
C PHE A 278 -3.57 -3.16 -8.50
N ASN A 279 -4.56 -2.27 -8.60
CA ASN A 279 -4.58 -0.98 -7.92
C ASN A 279 -5.81 -0.89 -7.03
N VAL A 280 -5.66 -0.26 -5.88
CA VAL A 280 -6.78 0.23 -5.08
C VAL A 280 -6.75 1.75 -5.17
N SER A 281 -7.72 2.31 -5.88
CA SER A 281 -7.79 3.73 -6.20
C SER A 281 -8.98 4.38 -5.49
N HIS A 282 -8.78 5.62 -5.02
CA HIS A 282 -9.81 6.40 -4.35
C HIS A 282 -10.17 7.62 -5.17
N TYR A 283 -11.46 7.97 -5.20
CA TYR A 283 -11.96 9.15 -5.91
C TYR A 283 -12.96 9.92 -5.07
N LEU A 284 -12.88 11.24 -5.14
CA LEU A 284 -13.91 12.17 -4.71
C LEU A 284 -14.85 12.44 -5.89
N SER A 285 -16.07 11.93 -5.79
CA SER A 285 -17.16 12.23 -6.72
C SER A 285 -18.00 13.39 -6.20
N ILE A 286 -18.13 14.45 -6.98
CA ILE A 286 -18.90 15.66 -6.68
C ILE A 286 -20.05 15.76 -7.67
N ARG A 287 -21.26 15.42 -7.21
CA ARG A 287 -22.48 15.43 -8.02
C ARG A 287 -23.33 16.66 -7.74
N PHE A 288 -23.68 17.37 -8.80
CA PHE A 288 -24.55 18.55 -8.74
C PHE A 288 -25.95 18.20 -9.23
N LYS A 289 -26.95 18.43 -8.38
CA LYS A 289 -28.36 18.19 -8.70
C LYS A 289 -29.10 19.50 -8.91
N PHE A 290 -29.74 19.63 -10.08
CA PHE A 290 -30.49 20.83 -10.43
C PHE A 290 -32.00 20.55 -10.48
N ASN A 291 -32.79 21.61 -10.66
CA ASN A 291 -34.22 21.47 -10.95
C ASN A 291 -34.49 20.90 -12.36
N LYS A 292 -35.71 20.36 -12.54
CA LYS A 292 -36.14 19.44 -13.62
C LYS A 292 -35.77 19.81 -15.07
N SER A 293 -35.33 21.03 -15.36
CA SER A 293 -34.94 21.49 -16.70
C SER A 293 -33.45 21.37 -17.02
N LEU A 294 -32.59 21.02 -16.05
CA LEU A 294 -31.14 20.95 -16.21
C LEU A 294 -30.62 19.52 -16.04
N LYS A 295 -29.62 19.16 -16.85
CA LYS A 295 -28.91 17.88 -16.69
C LYS A 295 -28.03 17.95 -15.45
N ASN A 296 -28.17 16.97 -14.56
CA ASN A 296 -27.23 16.77 -13.48
C ASN A 296 -25.87 16.35 -14.06
N PHE A 297 -24.80 16.69 -13.36
CA PHE A 297 -23.46 16.26 -13.77
C PHE A 297 -22.61 15.94 -12.54
N GLU A 298 -21.49 15.28 -12.80
CA GLU A 298 -20.58 14.76 -11.79
C GLU A 298 -19.15 15.11 -12.16
N ILE A 299 -18.36 15.50 -11.17
CA ILE A 299 -16.92 15.75 -11.29
C ILE A 299 -16.22 14.70 -10.43
N ASN A 300 -15.32 13.93 -11.03
CA ASN A 300 -14.51 12.94 -10.32
C ASN A 300 -13.08 13.46 -10.17
N HIS A 301 -12.56 13.39 -8.95
CA HIS A 301 -11.20 13.80 -8.62
C HIS A 301 -10.46 12.65 -7.92
N PRO A 302 -9.27 12.23 -8.37
CA PRO A 302 -8.51 11.19 -7.70
C PRO A 302 -8.06 11.66 -6.31
N LEU A 303 -8.19 10.80 -5.31
CA LEU A 303 -7.82 11.06 -3.92
C LEU A 303 -6.75 10.05 -3.48
N ILE A 304 -5.80 10.50 -2.67
CA ILE A 304 -4.77 9.60 -2.11
C ILE A 304 -5.08 9.40 -0.63
N ILE A 305 -5.34 8.15 -0.25
CA ILE A 305 -5.49 7.74 1.14
C ILE A 305 -4.21 7.04 1.57
N SER A 306 -3.47 7.66 2.47
CA SER A 306 -2.22 7.13 3.02
C SER A 306 -2.49 6.28 4.27
N PHE A 307 -1.67 5.23 4.43
CA PHE A 307 -1.58 4.48 5.68
C PHE A 307 -1.06 5.36 6.83
N TRP A 308 -0.14 6.27 6.53
CA TRP A 308 0.55 7.07 7.52
C TRP A 308 -0.25 8.29 7.94
N SER A 309 -0.20 8.63 9.23
CA SER A 309 -0.81 9.84 9.75
C SER A 309 0.18 11.01 9.78
N VAL A 310 -0.34 12.24 9.73
CA VAL A 310 0.47 13.47 9.77
C VAL A 310 1.33 13.53 11.04
N SER A 311 0.81 13.05 12.16
CA SER A 311 1.54 13.02 13.44
C SER A 311 2.73 12.07 13.46
N GLN A 312 2.72 11.02 12.62
CA GLN A 312 3.81 10.04 12.53
C GLN A 312 4.91 10.46 11.56
N LEU A 313 4.69 11.48 10.73
CA LEU A 313 5.61 11.88 9.67
C LEU A 313 7.05 12.13 10.14
N PRO A 314 7.31 12.85 11.26
CA PRO A 314 8.70 13.09 11.68
C PRO A 314 9.46 11.80 12.03
N LEU A 315 8.77 10.82 12.60
CA LEU A 315 9.37 9.52 12.94
C LEU A 315 9.66 8.71 11.68
N ILE A 316 8.72 8.70 10.74
CA ILE A 316 8.84 7.99 9.46
C ILE A 316 9.96 8.59 8.61
N GLU A 317 10.07 9.92 8.55
CA GLU A 317 11.13 10.61 7.80
C GLU A 317 12.52 10.25 8.36
N ASN A 318 12.68 10.20 9.68
CA ASN A 318 13.93 9.75 10.30
C ASN A 318 14.25 8.28 9.98
N LEU A 319 13.25 7.39 10.01
CA LEU A 319 13.42 6.00 9.63
C LEU A 319 13.84 5.86 8.16
N ILE A 320 13.19 6.58 7.25
CA ILE A 320 13.56 6.61 5.83
C ILE A 320 15.00 7.09 5.65
N LEU A 321 15.44 8.11 6.40
CA LEU A 321 16.82 8.59 6.33
C LEU A 321 17.82 7.53 6.79
N GLN A 322 17.54 6.84 7.90
CA GLN A 322 18.36 5.74 8.38
C GLN A 322 18.43 4.59 7.37
N GLU A 323 17.30 4.13 6.85
CA GLU A 323 17.24 3.09 5.83
C GLU A 323 18.00 3.46 4.56
N ARG A 324 17.92 4.73 4.13
CA ARG A 324 18.71 5.23 2.99
C ARG A 324 20.21 5.23 3.26
N GLN A 325 20.64 5.47 4.49
CA GLN A 325 22.06 5.37 4.87
C GLN A 325 22.50 3.90 4.88
N THR A 326 21.72 3.01 5.50
CA THR A 326 21.97 1.56 5.50
C THR A 326 22.08 1.01 4.08
N ALA A 327 21.15 1.39 3.19
CA ALA A 327 21.18 1.00 1.78
C ALA A 327 22.43 1.51 1.05
N LYS A 328 22.93 2.72 1.36
CA LYS A 328 24.20 3.23 0.81
C LYS A 328 25.39 2.40 1.27
N PHE A 329 25.45 2.03 2.56
CA PHE A 329 26.51 1.17 3.08
C PHE A 329 26.46 -0.23 2.46
N ALA A 330 25.29 -0.84 2.39
CA ALA A 330 25.08 -2.13 1.74
C ALA A 330 25.52 -2.10 0.26
N LYS A 331 25.12 -1.06 -0.48
CA LYS A 331 25.54 -0.88 -1.88
C LYS A 331 27.06 -0.78 -2.02
N LYS A 332 27.73 -0.04 -1.13
CA LYS A 332 29.20 0.07 -1.11
C LYS A 332 29.86 -1.28 -0.81
N PHE A 333 29.36 -2.01 0.18
CA PHE A 333 29.84 -3.34 0.54
C PHE A 333 29.73 -4.31 -0.64
N TYR A 334 28.53 -4.44 -1.23
CA TYR A 334 28.30 -5.40 -2.31
C TYR A 334 29.04 -5.05 -3.60
N LYS A 335 29.28 -3.77 -3.87
CA LYS A 335 30.14 -3.33 -4.98
C LYS A 335 31.56 -3.91 -4.87
N ASN A 336 32.07 -4.04 -3.65
CA ASN A 336 33.41 -4.56 -3.38
C ASN A 336 33.42 -6.10 -3.23
N PHE A 337 32.35 -6.70 -2.68
CA PHE A 337 32.32 -8.13 -2.36
C PHE A 337 32.11 -9.03 -3.59
N GLY A 338 31.14 -8.71 -4.45
CA GLY A 338 30.80 -9.60 -5.58
C GLY A 338 29.95 -8.97 -6.68
N ARG A 339 29.66 -7.67 -6.56
CA ARG A 339 28.74 -6.85 -7.38
C ARG A 339 27.29 -7.36 -7.34
N ILE A 340 26.36 -6.41 -7.41
CA ILE A 340 24.92 -6.71 -7.55
C ILE A 340 24.68 -7.00 -9.03
N LYS A 341 24.04 -8.14 -9.33
CA LYS A 341 23.67 -8.51 -10.69
C LYS A 341 22.21 -8.09 -10.95
N ASN A 342 21.95 -7.57 -12.14
CA ASN A 342 20.59 -7.37 -12.62
C ASN A 342 20.22 -8.58 -13.44
N THR A 343 19.32 -9.41 -12.92
CA THR A 343 18.87 -10.61 -13.63
C THR A 343 17.73 -10.22 -14.56
N SER A 344 18.06 -9.64 -15.71
CA SER A 344 17.11 -9.41 -16.80
C SER A 344 16.92 -10.73 -17.56
N ASN A 345 16.05 -11.60 -17.04
CA ASN A 345 15.62 -12.76 -17.83
C ASN A 345 14.66 -12.27 -18.94
N ASN A 346 15.03 -12.48 -20.21
CA ASN A 346 14.33 -12.00 -21.41
C ASN A 346 12.83 -12.38 -21.52
N ASN A 347 12.30 -13.24 -20.63
CA ASN A 347 10.92 -13.72 -20.68
C ASN A 347 10.05 -13.29 -19.48
N ASN A 348 10.60 -12.64 -18.45
CA ASN A 348 9.82 -12.12 -17.31
C ASN A 348 10.35 -10.74 -16.88
N SER A 349 9.51 -9.72 -16.99
CA SER A 349 9.81 -8.30 -16.76
C SER A 349 10.13 -7.90 -15.31
N SER A 350 10.39 -8.87 -14.42
CA SER A 350 10.74 -8.57 -13.03
C SER A 350 12.22 -8.21 -12.94
N ASN A 351 12.51 -6.91 -12.86
CA ASN A 351 13.84 -6.35 -12.69
C ASN A 351 14.35 -6.65 -11.26
N CYS A 352 14.67 -7.92 -10.97
CA CYS A 352 15.09 -8.36 -9.65
C CYS A 352 16.60 -8.18 -9.49
N LEU A 353 17.00 -7.51 -8.40
CA LEU A 353 18.40 -7.39 -8.01
C LEU A 353 18.86 -8.68 -7.34
N GLU A 354 19.88 -9.31 -7.89
CA GLU A 354 20.50 -10.49 -7.32
C GLU A 354 21.79 -10.12 -6.58
N TYR A 355 21.79 -10.36 -5.28
CA TYR A 355 22.93 -10.11 -4.40
C TYR A 355 23.79 -11.37 -4.30
N PRO A 356 25.13 -11.24 -4.32
CA PRO A 356 26.03 -12.37 -4.15
C PRO A 356 25.76 -13.06 -2.82
N SER A 357 25.84 -14.39 -2.79
CA SER A 357 25.71 -15.16 -1.55
C SER A 357 26.88 -14.82 -0.63
N LEU A 358 26.55 -14.44 0.59
CA LEU A 358 27.53 -14.30 1.66
C LEU A 358 27.95 -15.69 2.14
N PRO A 359 29.20 -15.86 2.61
CA PRO A 359 29.67 -17.16 3.08
C PRO A 359 28.84 -17.60 4.29
N PRO A 360 28.42 -18.88 4.34
CA PRO A 360 27.72 -19.40 5.51
C PRO A 360 28.65 -19.43 6.72
N ILE A 361 28.07 -19.30 7.91
CA ILE A 361 28.76 -19.52 9.17
C ILE A 361 28.42 -20.94 9.60
N ILE A 362 29.44 -21.78 9.74
CA ILE A 362 29.30 -23.19 10.09
C ILE A 362 29.66 -23.34 11.57
N TYR A 363 28.75 -23.92 12.33
CA TYR A 363 28.93 -24.20 13.75
C TYR A 363 29.27 -25.66 13.94
N ASN A 364 30.52 -25.91 14.31
CA ASN A 364 31.04 -27.26 14.53
C ASN A 364 30.99 -27.62 16.01
N PHE A 365 30.85 -28.92 16.27
CA PHE A 365 30.73 -29.49 17.59
C PHE A 365 31.94 -29.27 18.50
N ASN A 366 33.14 -29.25 17.91
CA ASN A 366 34.39 -29.10 18.66
C ASN A 366 34.71 -27.65 19.06
N ASP A 367 33.86 -26.68 18.73
CA ASP A 367 34.08 -25.28 19.10
C ASP A 367 33.41 -24.94 20.45
N PRO A 368 34.19 -24.67 21.52
CA PRO A 368 33.64 -24.32 22.83
C PRO A 368 32.85 -23.00 22.83
N GLU A 369 33.17 -22.03 21.97
CA GLU A 369 32.39 -20.79 21.86
C GLU A 369 31.00 -21.07 21.25
N THR A 370 30.95 -21.90 20.22
CA THR A 370 29.71 -22.40 19.61
C THR A 370 28.82 -23.11 20.65
N ASN A 371 29.38 -24.06 21.40
CA ASN A 371 28.62 -24.82 22.41
C ASN A 371 28.04 -23.91 23.50
N ASN A 372 28.81 -22.92 23.93
CA ASN A 372 28.33 -21.91 24.88
C ASN A 372 27.21 -21.05 24.27
N ARG A 373 27.37 -20.57 23.03
CA ARG A 373 26.36 -19.76 22.33
C ARG A 373 25.02 -20.47 22.14
N PHE A 374 25.04 -21.79 21.93
CA PHE A 374 23.84 -22.61 21.79
C PHE A 374 23.32 -23.19 23.12
N ASN A 375 23.92 -22.84 24.26
CA ASN A 375 23.64 -23.40 25.59
C ASN A 375 23.66 -24.94 25.59
N ILE A 376 24.60 -25.54 24.85
CA ILE A 376 24.81 -26.98 24.79
C ILE A 376 25.74 -27.33 25.95
N LEU A 377 25.18 -27.91 27.00
CA LEU A 377 25.91 -28.30 28.20
C LEU A 377 26.21 -29.80 28.18
N TYR A 378 27.43 -30.16 28.56
CA TYR A 378 27.82 -31.54 28.83
C TYR A 378 27.04 -32.07 30.04
N SER A 379 26.32 -33.18 29.88
CA SER A 379 25.91 -34.00 31.03
C SER A 379 27.14 -34.77 31.51
N GLN A 380 28.06 -34.11 32.20
CA GLN A 380 29.25 -34.76 32.74
C GLN A 380 28.91 -35.52 34.02
N LYS A 381 29.20 -36.83 34.01
CA LYS A 381 29.53 -37.58 35.23
C LYS A 381 31.03 -37.88 35.35
N ASP A 382 31.83 -37.65 34.29
CA ASP A 382 33.28 -37.89 34.30
C ASP A 382 34.02 -36.84 33.44
N PRO A 383 35.06 -36.16 33.98
CA PRO A 383 35.75 -35.08 33.30
C PRO A 383 36.78 -35.53 32.25
N SER A 384 37.07 -36.83 32.11
CA SER A 384 38.15 -37.36 31.26
C SER A 384 37.68 -37.93 29.92
N ARG A 385 36.37 -37.93 29.60
CA ARG A 385 35.86 -38.47 28.34
C ARG A 385 34.63 -37.69 27.84
N THR A 386 34.84 -36.85 26.83
CA THR A 386 33.77 -36.17 26.09
C THR A 386 33.05 -37.17 25.19
N ASP A 387 31.95 -37.73 25.68
CA ASP A 387 31.09 -38.66 24.94
C ASP A 387 29.93 -37.87 24.29
N PRO A 388 29.90 -37.72 22.94
CA PRO A 388 28.90 -36.91 22.24
C PRO A 388 27.46 -37.44 22.41
N SER A 389 27.29 -38.72 22.78
CA SER A 389 25.98 -39.35 23.00
C SER A 389 25.25 -38.89 24.27
N LYS A 390 25.92 -38.15 25.17
CA LYS A 390 25.40 -37.75 26.49
C LYS A 390 25.04 -36.27 26.59
N LEU A 391 25.00 -35.55 25.48
CA LEU A 391 24.65 -34.13 25.45
C LEU A 391 23.13 -33.92 25.47
N ARG A 392 22.68 -32.94 26.26
CA ARG A 392 21.28 -32.50 26.27
C ARG A 392 21.23 -31.00 26.07
N ARG A 393 20.46 -30.56 25.07
CA ARG A 393 20.06 -29.16 24.92
C ARG A 393 19.12 -28.82 26.07
N VAL A 394 19.51 -27.91 26.96
CA VAL A 394 18.63 -27.44 28.03
C VAL A 394 17.64 -26.44 27.42
N PRO A 395 16.32 -26.61 27.61
CA PRO A 395 15.35 -25.64 27.11
C PRO A 395 15.57 -24.29 27.80
N VAL A 396 15.69 -23.24 26.99
CA VAL A 396 15.66 -21.86 27.48
C VAL A 396 14.19 -21.55 27.78
N ILE A 397 13.83 -21.50 29.06
CA ILE A 397 12.59 -20.88 29.50
C ILE A 397 12.88 -19.37 29.50
N GLN A 398 12.29 -18.64 28.55
CA GLN A 398 12.20 -17.18 28.58
C GLN A 398 10.79 -16.78 28.96
#